data_AF-A0A7K3DIK2-F1
#
_entry.id   AF-A0A7K3DIK2-F1
#
_cell.length_a   1.000
_cell.length_b   1.000
_cell.length_c   1.000
_cell.angle_alpha   90.00
_cell.angle_beta   90.00
_cell.angle_gamma   90.00
#
_symmetry.space_group_name_H-M   'P 1'
#
loop_
_entity.id
_entity.type
_entity.pdbx_description
1 polymer ?
#
loop_
_entity_poly.entity_id
_entity_poly.type
_entity_poly.pdbx_seq_one_letter_code
_entity_poly.pdbx_strand_id
1 'polypeptide(L)' 'SFNGVTGQVSFDEFGDTTNRTLTVYQVKDGKHVPVKTGELED' A
#
# COMPACT_ATOMS: atom_id res chain seq x y z
N SER A 1 -0.69 16.63 3.47
CA SER A 1 -0.97 15.23 3.86
C SER A 1 -1.79 15.22 5.14
N PHE A 2 -2.58 14.17 5.37
CA PHE A 2 -3.33 13.98 6.62
C PHE A 2 -3.41 12.49 6.98
N ASN A 3 -3.68 12.14 8.23
CA ASN A 3 -3.73 10.74 8.67
C ASN A 3 -5.15 10.17 8.49
N GLY A 4 -5.31 9.20 7.59
CA GLY A 4 -6.55 8.45 7.36
C GLY A 4 -6.56 7.09 8.05
N VAL A 5 -7.70 6.39 8.00
CA VAL A 5 -7.91 5.07 8.62
C VAL A 5 -6.92 4.01 8.08
N THR A 6 -6.46 4.18 6.85
CA THR A 6 -5.55 3.27 6.16
C THR A 6 -4.11 3.77 6.09
N GLY A 7 -3.78 4.88 6.77
CA GLY A 7 -2.44 5.48 6.77
C GLY A 7 -2.43 6.95 6.30
N GLN A 8 -1.23 7.50 6.09
CA GLN A 8 -1.05 8.87 5.64
C GLN A 8 -1.58 9.03 4.21
N VAL A 9 -2.49 9.97 4.00
CA VAL A 9 -3.04 10.32 2.69
C VAL A 9 -2.31 11.55 2.16
N SER A 10 -1.76 11.45 0.95
CA SER A 10 -1.03 12.52 0.29
C SER A 10 -1.15 12.42 -1.23
N PHE A 11 -1.18 13.59 -1.88
CA PHE A 11 -1.32 13.73 -3.33
C PHE A 11 -0.21 14.64 -3.87
N ASP A 12 0.18 14.43 -5.12
CA ASP A 12 1.04 15.35 -5.87
C ASP A 12 0.25 16.52 -6.48
N GLU A 13 0.90 17.36 -7.28
CA GLU A 13 0.27 18.53 -7.91
C GLU A 13 -0.76 18.19 -9.00
N PHE A 14 -0.74 16.94 -9.50
CA PHE A 14 -1.66 16.43 -10.52
C PHE A 14 -2.82 15.63 -9.93
N GLY A 15 -2.77 15.34 -8.62
CA GLY A 15 -3.81 14.62 -7.89
C GLY A 15 -3.56 13.12 -7.74
N ASP A 16 -2.37 12.63 -8.07
CA ASP A 16 -1.99 11.23 -7.89
C ASP A 16 -1.56 10.97 -6.44
N THR A 17 -1.92 9.81 -5.90
CA THR A 17 -1.52 9.41 -4.55
C THR A 17 -0.02 9.19 -4.46
N THR A 18 0.64 9.87 -3.52
CA THR A 18 2.10 9.73 -3.32
C THR A 18 2.47 8.59 -2.38
N ASN A 19 1.51 7.99 -1.70
CA ASN A 19 1.69 6.82 -0.83
C ASN A 19 1.20 5.55 -1.54
N ARG A 20 2.12 4.76 -2.11
CA ARG A 20 1.79 3.52 -2.84
C ARG A 20 2.18 2.29 -2.00
N THR A 21 1.38 1.94 -0.98
CA THR A 21 1.63 0.71 -0.20
C THR A 21 1.18 -0.53 -0.97
N LEU A 22 2.11 -1.47 -1.23
CA LEU A 22 1.82 -2.77 -1.84
C LEU A 22 2.03 -3.89 -0.81
N THR A 23 1.07 -4.83 -0.75
CA THR A 23 1.22 -6.09 0.01
C THR A 23 1.18 -7.29 -0.93
N VAL A 24 2.25 -8.09 -0.91
CA VAL A 24 2.37 -9.33 -1.66
C VAL A 24 1.81 -10.47 -0.82
N TYR A 25 0.88 -11.25 -1.41
CA TYR A 25 0.29 -12.43 -0.79
C TYR A 25 0.72 -13.71 -1.52
N GLN A 26 0.94 -14.78 -0.76
CA GLN A 26 1.15 -16.14 -1.27
C GLN A 26 -0.01 -17.02 -0.81
N VAL A 27 -0.52 -17.85 -1.71
CA VAL A 27 -1.54 -18.84 -1.36
C VAL A 27 -0.87 -20.03 -0.68
N LYS A 28 -1.24 -20.31 0.57
CA LYS A 28 -0.83 -21.50 1.34
C LYS A 28 -2.06 -22.19 1.90
N ASP A 29 -2.21 -23.48 1.65
CA ASP A 29 -3.36 -24.29 2.11
C ASP A 29 -4.73 -23.66 1.77
N GLY A 30 -4.83 -23.07 0.58
CA GLY A 30 -6.06 -22.39 0.11
C GLY A 30 -6.32 -21.02 0.74
N LYS A 31 -5.39 -20.46 1.52
CA LYS A 31 -5.51 -19.15 2.18
C LYS A 31 -4.49 -18.15 1.62
N HIS A 32 -4.90 -16.88 1.50
CA HIS A 32 -4.00 -15.78 1.20
C HIS A 32 -3.18 -15.43 2.45
N VAL A 33 -1.86 -15.63 2.40
CA VAL A 33 -0.94 -15.32 3.49
C VAL A 33 -0.07 -14.12 3.06
N PRO A 34 -0.03 -13.02 3.85
CA PRO A 34 0.83 -11.89 3.52
C PRO A 34 2.31 -12.32 3.65
N VAL A 35 3.10 -12.02 2.64
CA VAL A 35 4.54 -12.34 2.59
C VAL A 35 5.39 -11.11 2.80
N LYS A 36 4.99 -9.97 2.23
CA LYS A 36 5.72 -8.70 2.36
C LYS A 36 4.78 -7.53 2.14
N THR A 37 4.90 -6.51 2.97
CA THR A 37 4.29 -5.18 2.78
C THR A 37 5.42 -4.16 2.62
N GLY A 38 5.27 -3.23 1.69
CA GLY A 38 6.23 -2.14 1.50
C GLY A 38 5.62 -1.00 0.69
N GLU A 39 6.35 0.10 0.59
CA GLU A 39 6.04 1.17 -0.34
C GLU A 39 6.66 0.86 -1.70
N LEU A 40 5.90 1.13 -2.76
CA LEU A 40 6.35 1.02 -4.13
C LEU A 40 7.00 2.34 -4.47
N GLU A 41 8.32 2.38 -4.37
CA GLU A 41 9.16 3.49 -4.82
C GLU A 41 9.35 3.37 -6.34
N ASP A 42 9.34 4.51 -7.05
CA ASP A 42 9.62 4.59 -8.49
C ASP A 42 11.14 4.49 -8.80
#